data_AF-A0A7V9KJD5-F1
#
_entry.id   AF-A0A7V9KJD5-F1
#
_cell.length_a   1.000
_cell.length_b   1.000
_cell.length_c   1.000
_cell.angle_alpha   90.00
_cell.angle_beta   90.00
_cell.angle_gamma   90.00
#
_symmetry.space_group_name_H-M   'P 1'
#
loop_
_entity.id
_entity.type
_entity.pdbx_description
1 polymer ?
#
loop_
_entity_poly.entity_id
_entity_poly.type
_entity_poly.pdbx_seq_one_letter_code
_entity_poly.pdbx_strand_id
1 'polypeptide(L)'
;METSHRRTLAELRRKYPFKTGRKRIDVTAETDLDFLLDEASGEPVILEHDGEVYLLERADHLAYVPDPEAVRKMLAEVAGSWADMDIDKVIEEVYEARRDGSRPPDRP
;
A
#
# COMPACT_ATOMS: atom_id res chain seq x y z
N MET A 1 -29.32 -0.66 11.31
CA MET A 1 -28.90 -0.68 9.90
C MET A 1 -27.40 -0.87 9.88
N GLU A 2 -26.93 -2.10 9.77
CA GLU A 2 -25.50 -2.43 9.67
C GLU A 2 -25.08 -2.33 8.20
N THR A 3 -24.39 -1.26 7.85
CA THR A 3 -23.75 -1.11 6.53
C THR A 3 -22.49 -1.97 6.49
N SER A 4 -22.65 -3.22 6.04
CA SER A 4 -21.53 -4.11 5.71
C SER A 4 -20.74 -3.52 4.55
N HIS A 5 -19.54 -3.03 4.85
CA HIS A 5 -18.60 -2.47 3.88
C HIS A 5 -17.89 -3.61 3.15
N ARG A 6 -18.54 -4.18 2.13
CA ARG A 6 -17.87 -5.07 1.17
C ARG A 6 -16.85 -4.26 0.38
N ARG A 7 -15.58 -4.33 0.77
CA ARG A 7 -14.46 -3.77 0.00
C ARG A 7 -14.00 -4.80 -1.02
N THR A 8 -13.68 -4.31 -2.21
CA THR A 8 -13.19 -5.17 -3.29
C THR A 8 -11.69 -5.44 -3.15
N LEU A 9 -11.22 -6.57 -3.68
CA LEU A 9 -9.79 -6.94 -3.72
C LEU A 9 -8.92 -5.82 -4.34
N ALA A 10 -9.47 -5.10 -5.33
CA ALA A 10 -8.82 -3.98 -5.99
C ALA A 10 -8.60 -2.76 -5.06
N GLU A 11 -9.52 -2.52 -4.12
CA GLU A 11 -9.39 -1.44 -3.14
C GLU A 11 -8.38 -1.77 -2.04
N LEU A 12 -8.36 -3.03 -1.59
CA LEU A 12 -7.36 -3.51 -0.63
C LEU A 12 -5.95 -3.46 -1.25
N ARG A 13 -5.81 -3.84 -2.53
CA ARG A 13 -4.58 -3.72 -3.32
C ARG A 13 -4.01 -2.31 -3.40
N ARG A 14 -4.89 -1.30 -3.45
CA ARG A 14 -4.49 0.12 -3.55
C ARG A 14 -4.09 0.69 -2.19
N LYS A 15 -4.79 0.32 -1.12
CA LYS A 15 -4.54 0.83 0.23
C LYS A 15 -3.32 0.18 0.89
N TYR A 16 -3.08 -1.10 0.58
CA TYR A 16 -1.93 -1.86 1.05
C TYR A 16 -1.09 -2.27 -0.16
N PRO A 17 -0.14 -1.45 -0.62
CA PRO A 17 0.68 -1.79 -1.79
C PRO A 17 1.38 -3.11 -1.51
N PHE A 18 0.99 -4.15 -2.25
CA PHE A 18 1.47 -5.51 -2.08
C PHE A 18 3.00 -5.54 -2.15
N LYS A 19 3.66 -5.75 -1.00
CA LYS A 19 4.99 -6.34 -1.04
C LYS A 19 4.81 -7.75 -1.58
N THR A 20 5.41 -8.03 -2.73
CA THR A 20 5.54 -9.38 -3.29
C THR A 20 6.03 -10.33 -2.20
N GLY A 21 5.16 -11.27 -1.77
CA GLY A 21 5.50 -12.24 -0.72
C GLY A 21 4.33 -12.80 0.10
N ARG A 22 3.16 -12.14 0.14
CA ARG A 22 2.05 -12.63 1.00
C ARG A 22 1.33 -13.85 0.43
N LYS A 23 1.17 -14.86 1.28
CA LYS A 23 0.51 -16.14 1.03
C LYS A 23 -1.02 -15.96 1.10
N ARG A 24 -1.73 -16.43 0.08
CA ARG A 24 -3.19 -16.52 0.06
C ARG A 24 -3.60 -17.87 0.61
N ILE A 25 -4.62 -17.89 1.47
CA ILE A 25 -5.11 -19.12 2.07
C ILE A 25 -6.63 -19.17 1.90
N ASP A 26 -7.11 -20.25 1.28
CA ASP A 26 -8.54 -20.53 1.15
C ASP A 26 -9.04 -21.15 2.45
N VAL A 27 -10.05 -20.52 3.07
CA VAL A 27 -10.57 -20.92 4.38
C VAL A 27 -11.81 -21.79 4.21
N THR A 28 -11.74 -23.01 4.74
CA THR A 28 -12.83 -23.98 4.85
C THR A 28 -13.17 -24.25 6.31
N ALA A 29 -14.22 -25.04 6.57
CA ALA A 29 -14.58 -25.45 7.92
C ALA A 29 -13.51 -26.31 8.63
N GLU A 30 -12.54 -26.83 7.88
CA GLU A 30 -11.44 -27.67 8.38
C GLU A 30 -10.14 -26.88 8.54
N THR A 31 -10.13 -25.60 8.17
CA THR A 31 -8.93 -24.78 8.25
C THR A 31 -8.54 -24.53 9.70
N ASP A 32 -7.28 -24.83 10.01
CA ASP A 32 -6.68 -24.57 11.32
C ASP A 32 -6.49 -23.06 11.53
N LEU A 33 -7.44 -22.46 12.24
CA LEU A 33 -7.44 -21.04 12.59
C LEU A 33 -6.27 -20.65 13.48
N ASP A 34 -5.82 -21.55 14.37
CA ASP A 34 -4.73 -21.25 15.30
C ASP A 34 -3.41 -21.10 14.52
N PHE A 35 -3.17 -21.98 13.54
CA PHE A 35 -2.04 -21.86 12.62
C PHE A 35 -2.06 -20.54 11.82
N LEU A 36 -3.23 -20.09 11.37
CA LEU A 36 -3.36 -18.84 10.63
C LEU A 36 -3.09 -17.60 11.48
N LEU A 37 -3.50 -17.63 12.75
CA LEU A 37 -3.24 -16.55 13.70
C LEU A 37 -1.74 -16.47 14.03
N ASP A 38 -1.06 -17.60 14.14
CA ASP A 38 0.39 -17.67 14.31
C ASP A 38 1.14 -17.18 13.06
N GLU A 39 0.70 -17.56 11.86
CA GLU A 39 1.28 -17.08 10.60
C GLU A 39 1.09 -15.55 10.44
N ALA A 40 -0.08 -15.03 10.84
CA ALA A 40 -0.37 -13.60 10.87
C ALA A 40 0.42 -12.80 11.93
N SER A 41 1.12 -13.49 12.85
CA SER A 41 1.97 -12.84 13.86
C SER A 41 3.24 -12.22 13.28
N GLY A 42 3.65 -12.57 12.04
CA GLY A 42 4.80 -11.99 11.37
C GLY A 42 4.43 -10.95 10.30
N GLU A 43 3.40 -11.24 9.48
CA GLU A 43 2.90 -10.36 8.42
C GLU A 43 1.39 -10.54 8.25
N PRO A 44 0.66 -9.51 7.77
CA PRO A 44 -0.76 -9.65 7.45
C PRO A 44 -1.05 -10.77 6.45
N VAL A 45 -2.06 -11.60 6.74
CA VAL A 45 -2.48 -12.74 5.90
C VAL A 45 -3.78 -12.41 5.17
N ILE A 46 -3.89 -12.81 3.90
CA ILE A 46 -5.11 -12.65 3.11
C ILE A 46 -5.86 -13.98 3.08
N LEU A 47 -7.11 -13.94 3.50
CA LEU A 47 -8.01 -15.08 3.57
C LEU A 47 -9.11 -14.92 2.53
N GLU A 48 -9.48 -16.00 1.87
CA GLU A 48 -10.69 -16.05 1.04
C GLU A 48 -11.66 -17.08 1.58
N HIS A 49 -12.92 -16.67 1.75
CA HIS A 49 -13.99 -17.53 2.21
C HIS A 49 -15.27 -17.17 1.45
N ASP A 50 -15.89 -18.15 0.78
CA ASP A 50 -17.10 -17.97 -0.04
C ASP A 50 -17.01 -16.82 -1.06
N GLY A 51 -15.81 -16.60 -1.62
CA GLY A 51 -15.52 -15.52 -2.58
C GLY A 51 -15.40 -14.13 -1.96
N GLU A 52 -15.52 -14.01 -0.63
CA GLU A 52 -15.20 -12.80 0.12
C GLU A 52 -13.76 -12.84 0.63
N VAL A 53 -13.07 -11.70 0.53
CA VAL A 53 -11.66 -11.61 0.88
C VAL A 53 -11.48 -10.80 2.15
N TYR A 54 -10.80 -11.40 3.11
CA TYR A 54 -10.51 -10.86 4.43
C TYR A 54 -9.01 -10.65 4.58
N LEU A 55 -8.65 -9.64 5.37
CA LEU A 55 -7.28 -9.38 5.79
C LEU A 55 -7.19 -9.64 7.29
N LEU A 56 -6.32 -10.58 7.67
CA LEU A 56 -6.05 -10.92 9.06
C LEU A 56 -4.76 -10.24 9.50
N GLU A 57 -4.86 -9.40 10.52
CA GLU A 57 -3.75 -8.66 11.15
C GLU A 57 -3.89 -8.75 12.67
N ARG A 58 -2.77 -8.85 13.39
CA ARG A 58 -2.82 -8.73 14.86
C ARG A 58 -3.24 -7.31 15.26
N ALA A 59 -4.06 -7.23 16.29
CA ALA A 59 -4.69 -5.97 16.72
C ALA A 59 -3.69 -4.92 17.23
N ASP A 60 -2.50 -5.32 17.67
CA ASP A 60 -1.42 -4.41 18.05
C ASP A 60 -0.82 -3.67 16.84
N HIS A 61 -0.92 -4.22 15.62
CA HIS A 61 -0.55 -3.54 14.38
C HIS A 61 -1.63 -2.62 13.81
N LEU A 62 -2.89 -2.74 14.26
CA LEU A 62 -3.98 -1.84 13.87
C LEU A 62 -3.84 -0.42 14.45
N ALA A 63 -2.88 -0.20 15.36
CA ALA A 63 -2.74 1.00 16.16
C ALA A 63 -1.76 2.04 15.58
N TYR A 64 -1.42 2.02 14.28
CA TYR A 64 -0.76 3.19 13.69
C TYR A 64 -1.77 4.33 13.48
N VAL A 65 -1.99 5.07 14.56
CA VAL A 65 -2.59 6.40 14.53
C VAL A 65 -1.43 7.39 14.48
N PRO A 66 -1.07 7.93 13.31
CA PRO A 66 0.00 8.90 13.24
C PRO A 66 -0.37 10.13 14.07
N ASP A 67 0.59 10.65 14.83
CA ASP A 67 0.41 11.91 15.54
C ASP A 67 0.05 13.02 14.52
N PRO A 68 -1.14 13.62 14.61
CA PRO A 68 -1.57 14.64 13.66
C PRO A 68 -0.63 15.84 13.60
N GLU A 69 0.04 16.20 14.71
CA GLU A 69 0.98 17.31 14.73
C GLU A 69 2.28 16.95 14.00
N ALA A 70 2.85 15.77 14.26
CA ALA A 70 4.00 15.27 13.52
C ALA A 70 3.73 15.19 12.00
N VAL A 71 2.53 14.73 11.59
CA VAL A 71 2.15 14.68 10.18
C VAL A 71 2.06 16.09 9.58
N ARG A 72 1.42 17.03 10.26
CA ARG A 72 1.32 18.42 9.79
C ARG A 72 2.69 19.07 9.65
N LYS A 73 3.58 18.82 10.62
CA LYS A 73 4.96 19.32 10.59
C LYS A 73 5.74 18.74 9.40
N MET A 74 5.69 17.42 9.21
CA MET A 74 6.33 16.76 8.07
C MET A 74 5.79 17.30 6.73
N LEU A 75 4.47 17.49 6.61
CA LEU A 75 3.86 18.05 5.40
C LEU A 75 4.31 19.49 5.15
N ALA A 76 4.41 20.32 6.20
CA ALA A 76 4.91 21.68 6.08
C ALA A 76 6.38 21.73 5.67
N GLU A 77 7.22 20.86 6.22
CA GLU A 77 8.64 20.74 5.86
C GLU A 77 8.81 20.29 4.40
N VAL A 78 8.06 19.28 3.96
CA VAL A 78 8.12 18.80 2.57
C VAL A 78 7.58 19.84 1.60
N ALA A 79 6.43 20.46 1.90
CA ALA A 79 5.88 21.51 1.04
C ALA A 79 6.82 22.73 0.95
N GLY A 80 7.47 23.10 2.06
CA GLY A 80 8.49 24.15 2.10
C GLY A 80 9.74 23.79 1.29
N SER A 81 10.14 22.51 1.26
CA SER A 81 11.33 22.07 0.51
C SER A 81 11.23 22.27 -1.01
N TRP A 82 10.03 22.48 -1.53
CA TRP A 82 9.78 22.70 -2.96
C TRP A 82 9.43 24.16 -3.27
N ALA A 83 9.42 25.06 -2.27
CA ALA A 83 9.05 26.46 -2.45
C ALA A 83 10.00 27.21 -3.40
N ASP A 84 11.28 26.82 -3.43
CA ASP A 84 12.30 27.41 -4.30
C ASP A 84 12.47 26.65 -5.64
N MET A 85 11.59 25.69 -5.93
CA MET A 85 11.66 24.90 -7.16
C MET A 85 11.10 25.70 -8.34
N ASP A 86 11.92 25.84 -9.38
CA ASP A 86 11.46 26.37 -10.67
C ASP A 86 10.68 25.28 -11.42
N ILE A 87 9.36 25.33 -11.27
CA ILE A 87 8.45 24.33 -11.85
C ILE A 87 8.52 24.34 -13.38
N ASP A 88 8.67 25.51 -14.00
CA ASP A 88 8.73 25.64 -15.46
C ASP A 88 10.00 24.98 -16.01
N LYS A 89 11.13 25.19 -15.33
CA LYS A 89 12.39 24.52 -15.67
C LYS A 89 12.31 23.01 -15.50
N VAL A 90 11.70 22.52 -14.42
CA VAL A 90 11.50 21.07 -14.21
C VAL A 90 10.62 20.46 -15.30
N ILE A 91 9.57 21.16 -15.71
CA ILE A 91 8.70 20.74 -16.82
C ILE A 91 9.51 20.65 -18.12
N GLU A 92 10.29 21.69 -18.45
CA GLU A 92 11.15 21.71 -19.63
C GLU A 92 12.13 20.53 -19.63
N GLU A 93 12.84 20.30 -18.53
CA GLU A 93 13.79 19.19 -18.36
C GLU A 93 13.11 17.82 -18.57
N VAL A 94 11.89 17.63 -18.07
CA VAL A 94 11.12 16.39 -18.27
C VAL A 94 10.73 16.21 -19.75
N TYR A 95 10.33 17.28 -20.44
CA TYR A 95 9.99 17.21 -21.86
C TYR A 95 11.22 16.99 -22.75
N GLU A 96 12.37 17.56 -22.41
CA GLU A 96 13.64 17.29 -23.09
C GLU A 96 14.06 15.82 -22.88
N ALA A 97 14.07 15.32 -21.65
CA ALA A 97 14.42 13.93 -21.36
C ALA A 97 13.49 12.91 -22.07
N ARG A 98 12.22 13.26 -22.30
CA ARG A 98 11.29 12.44 -23.09
C ARG A 98 11.57 12.51 -24.59
N ARG A 99 11.99 13.66 -25.10
CA ARG A 99 12.37 13.84 -26.51
C ARG A 99 13.67 13.12 -26.84
N ASP A 100 14.65 13.20 -25.95
CA ASP A 100 15.94 12.53 -26.09
C ASP A 100 15.82 11.00 -25.98
N GLY A 101 14.73 10.52 -25.38
CA GLY A 101 14.47 9.10 -25.19
C GLY A 101 15.29 8.53 -24.03
N SER A 102 14.61 8.09 -22.98
CA SER A 102 15.25 7.55 -21.76
C SER A 102 15.75 6.11 -21.91
N ARG A 103 15.78 5.54 -23.13
CA ARG A 103 16.20 4.15 -23.38
C ARG A 103 17.48 4.16 -24.22
N PRO A 104 18.64 3.75 -23.65
CA PRO A 104 19.86 3.56 -24.43
C PRO A 104 19.59 2.53 -25.54
N PRO A 105 20.03 2.79 -26.79
CA PRO A 105 19.82 1.86 -27.91
C PRO A 105 20.48 0.49 -27.69
N ASP A 106 21.50 0.43 -26.82
CA ASP A 106 22.28 -0.78 -26.51
C ASP A 106 21.77 -1.58 -25.30
N ARG A 107 20.60 -1.24 -24.74
CA ARG A 107 19.97 -1.99 -23.65
C ARG A 107 18.87 -2.89 -24.24
N PRO A 108 19.01 -4.23 -24.28
CA PRO A 108 17.95 -5.12 -24.79
C PRO A 108 16.62 -4.86 -24.07
#